data_AF-A0A1D7UCJ0-F1
#
_entry.id   AF-A0A1D7UCJ0-F1
#
_cell.length_a   1.000
_cell.length_b   1.000
_cell.length_c   1.000
_cell.angle_alpha   90.00
_cell.angle_beta   90.00
_cell.angle_gamma   90.00
#
_symmetry.space_group_name_H-M   'P 1'
#
loop_
_entity.id
_entity.type
_entity.pdbx_description
1 polymer ?
#
loop_
_entity_poly.entity_id
_entity_poly.type
_entity_poly.pdbx_seq_one_letter_code
_entity_poly.pdbx_strand_id
1 'polypeptide(L)'
;MTAQIELAALRRINRVAELWDEAGQPLVFLPGMKIRHNAGTVTVDGLLCPSNHSGYTTRLFLSQPFPNRGQNWTVHHIMGRAWHAMSFNNVPSSLSWTEILANHLGQLK
;
A
#
# COMPACT_ATOMS: atom_id res chain seq x y z
N MET A 1 5.50 11.02 14.71
CA MET A 1 4.21 10.37 15.04
C MET A 1 4.50 8.93 15.47
N THR A 2 3.70 8.32 16.35
CA THR A 2 3.84 6.87 16.66
C THR A 2 3.05 6.03 15.66
N ALA A 3 3.52 4.82 15.35
CA ALA A 3 2.84 3.89 14.43
C ALA A 3 1.37 3.62 14.79
N GLN A 4 1.04 3.65 16.09
CA GLN A 4 -0.34 3.45 16.56
C GLN A 4 -1.28 4.60 16.18
N ILE A 5 -0.80 5.85 16.18
CA ILE A 5 -1.60 7.01 15.75
C ILE A 5 -1.90 6.92 14.26
N GLU A 6 -0.90 6.55 13.46
CA GLU A 6 -1.04 6.39 12.01
C GLU A 6 -1.98 5.21 11.67
N LEU A 7 -1.85 4.08 12.35
CA LEU A 7 -2.77 2.95 12.20
C LEU A 7 -4.20 3.35 12.55
N ALA A 8 -4.41 4.08 13.64
CA ALA A 8 -5.73 4.56 14.04
C ALA A 8 -6.34 5.49 12.98
N ALA A 9 -5.54 6.32 12.33
CA ALA A 9 -5.99 7.14 11.20
C ALA A 9 -6.39 6.28 10.00
N LEU A 10 -5.57 5.30 9.61
CA LEU A 10 -5.90 4.36 8.53
C LEU A 10 -7.16 3.54 8.82
N ARG A 11 -7.43 3.19 10.09
CA ARG A 11 -8.65 2.48 10.50
C ARG A 11 -9.94 3.27 10.27
N ARG A 12 -9.87 4.58 10.05
CA ARG A 12 -11.02 5.37 9.59
C ARG A 12 -11.38 5.09 8.14
N ILE A 13 -10.43 4.60 7.34
CA ILE A 13 -10.57 4.25 5.92
C ILE A 13 -10.79 2.74 5.76
N ASN A 14 -9.97 1.93 6.41
CA ASN A 14 -10.07 0.47 6.43
C ASN A 14 -10.15 -0.02 7.88
N ARG A 15 -11.36 -0.25 8.38
CA ARG A 15 -11.64 -0.54 9.81
C ARG A 15 -10.88 -1.75 10.36
N VAL A 16 -10.54 -2.70 9.52
CA VAL A 16 -9.87 -3.95 9.88
C VAL A 16 -8.38 -3.92 9.52
N ALA A 17 -7.80 -2.73 9.31
CA ALA A 17 -6.37 -2.59 9.08
C ALA A 17 -5.55 -3.14 10.26
N GLU A 18 -4.47 -3.82 9.95
CA GLU A 18 -3.56 -4.46 10.90
C GLU A 18 -2.14 -3.90 10.74
N LEU A 19 -1.46 -3.68 11.85
CA LEU A 19 -0.04 -3.36 11.86
C LEU A 19 0.75 -4.66 11.96
N TRP A 20 1.59 -4.89 10.96
CA TRP A 20 2.57 -5.96 10.91
C TRP A 20 3.98 -5.37 11.05
N ASP A 21 4.94 -6.23 11.33
CA ASP A 21 6.36 -5.88 11.43
C ASP A 21 7.18 -6.80 10.53
N GLU A 22 8.01 -6.21 9.68
CA GLU A 22 9.03 -6.93 8.93
C GLU A 22 10.40 -6.36 9.28
N ALA A 23 11.16 -7.09 10.08
CA ALA A 23 12.51 -6.70 10.51
C ALA A 23 12.56 -5.29 11.14
N GLY A 24 11.59 -4.94 11.98
CA GLY A 24 11.49 -3.64 12.63
C GLY A 24 10.93 -2.51 11.74
N GLN A 25 10.50 -2.83 10.52
CA GLN A 25 9.80 -1.90 9.63
C GLN A 25 8.29 -2.13 9.72
N PRO A 26 7.49 -1.07 9.98
CA PRO A 26 6.05 -1.20 10.04
C PRO A 26 5.49 -1.50 8.64
N LEU A 27 4.56 -2.44 8.58
CA LEU A 27 3.73 -2.71 7.42
C LEU A 27 2.27 -2.61 7.83
N VAL A 28 1.41 -2.04 6.99
CA VAL A 28 -0.02 -1.97 7.28
C VAL A 28 -0.79 -2.82 6.29
N PHE A 29 -1.34 -3.92 6.78
CA PHE A 29 -2.24 -4.75 6.00
C PHE A 29 -3.62 -4.10 5.95
N LEU A 30 -4.16 -4.00 4.74
CA LEU A 30 -5.39 -3.32 4.39
C LEU A 30 -6.27 -4.31 3.61
N PRO A 31 -7.00 -5.22 4.27
CA PRO A 31 -7.78 -6.24 3.57
C PRO A 31 -8.98 -5.63 2.84
N GLY A 32 -9.36 -6.23 1.71
CA GLY A 32 -10.63 -5.95 1.04
C GLY A 32 -10.84 -4.49 0.60
N MET A 33 -9.77 -3.77 0.25
CA MET A 33 -9.89 -2.41 -0.27
C MET A 33 -10.69 -2.40 -1.58
N LYS A 34 -11.62 -1.45 -1.70
CA LYS A 34 -12.38 -1.21 -2.92
C LYS A 34 -11.73 -0.09 -3.72
N ILE A 35 -11.09 -0.44 -4.84
CA ILE A 35 -10.39 0.50 -5.72
C ILE A 35 -11.19 0.65 -7.00
N ARG A 36 -11.49 1.90 -7.40
CA ARG A 36 -12.05 2.19 -8.71
C ARG A 36 -10.94 2.13 -9.76
N HIS A 37 -11.11 1.32 -10.78
CA HIS A 37 -10.17 1.17 -11.89
C HIS A 37 -10.91 0.98 -13.21
N ASN A 38 -10.60 1.81 -14.21
CA ASN A 38 -11.25 1.83 -15.52
C ASN A 38 -12.79 1.81 -15.41
N ALA A 39 -13.41 0.70 -15.83
CA ALA A 39 -14.86 0.52 -15.92
C ALA A 39 -15.53 -0.04 -14.65
N GLY A 40 -14.81 -0.25 -13.54
CA GLY A 40 -15.38 -0.91 -12.38
C GLY A 40 -14.70 -0.66 -11.04
N THR A 41 -15.24 -1.30 -10.00
CA THR A 41 -14.64 -1.37 -8.67
C THR A 41 -14.04 -2.75 -8.47
N VAL A 42 -12.77 -2.80 -8.13
CA VAL A 42 -12.03 -4.03 -7.85
C VAL A 42 -11.82 -4.12 -6.35
N THR A 43 -12.06 -5.29 -5.77
CA THR A 43 -11.69 -5.59 -4.38
C THR A 43 -10.31 -6.22 -4.38
N VAL A 44 -9.39 -5.66 -3.59
CA VAL A 44 -7.99 -6.10 -3.51
C VAL A 44 -7.46 -5.90 -2.10
N ASP A 45 -6.56 -6.77 -1.64
CA ASP A 45 -5.85 -6.53 -0.39
C ASP A 45 -4.66 -5.60 -0.66
N GLY A 46 -4.39 -4.70 0.29
CA GLY A 46 -3.22 -3.84 0.27
C GLY A 46 -2.25 -4.16 1.39
N LEU A 47 -0.99 -3.87 1.16
CA LEU A 47 0.05 -3.83 2.17
C LEU A 47 0.82 -2.54 1.98
N LEU A 48 0.61 -1.57 2.87
CA LEU A 48 1.30 -0.31 2.86
C LEU A 48 2.64 -0.45 3.59
N CYS A 49 3.72 -0.09 2.92
CA CYS A 49 5.04 0.09 3.51
C CYS A 49 5.37 1.60 3.54
N PRO A 50 5.20 2.27 4.69
CA PRO A 50 5.44 3.70 4.84
C PRO A 50 6.92 4.05 5.05
N SER A 51 7.84 3.11 4.77
CA SER A 51 9.28 3.26 4.90
C SER A 51 10.01 2.74 3.66
N ASN A 52 11.34 2.86 3.66
CA ASN A 52 12.14 2.47 2.50
C ASN A 52 12.03 0.97 2.24
N HIS A 53 11.66 0.60 1.01
CA HIS A 53 11.64 -0.79 0.57
C HIS A 53 12.00 -0.92 -0.91
N SER A 54 12.91 -1.84 -1.23
CA SER A 54 13.41 -2.11 -2.58
C SER A 54 13.88 -0.84 -3.34
N GLY A 55 14.44 0.15 -2.64
CA GLY A 55 14.93 1.40 -3.23
C GLY A 55 13.86 2.50 -3.43
N TYR A 56 12.66 2.32 -2.88
CA TYR A 56 11.56 3.30 -2.94
C TYR A 56 11.30 3.85 -1.55
N THR A 57 11.01 5.15 -1.44
CA THR A 57 10.83 5.83 -0.13
C THR A 57 9.63 5.32 0.66
N THR A 58 8.58 4.92 -0.05
CA THR A 58 7.41 4.20 0.46
C THR A 58 6.88 3.29 -0.66
N ARG A 59 6.12 2.26 -0.32
CA ARG A 59 5.48 1.36 -1.29
C ARG A 59 4.06 1.00 -0.89
N LEU A 60 3.22 0.79 -1.90
CA LEU A 60 1.96 0.05 -1.77
C LEU A 60 2.09 -1.25 -2.55
N PHE A 61 1.91 -2.37 -1.86
CA PHE A 61 1.78 -3.68 -2.48
C PHE A 61 0.32 -4.11 -2.50
N LEU A 62 -0.08 -4.84 -3.53
CA LEU A 62 -1.45 -5.26 -3.78
C LEU A 62 -1.51 -6.76 -4.04
N SER A 63 -2.60 -7.43 -3.67
CA SER A 63 -2.73 -8.87 -3.89
C SER A 63 -2.85 -9.29 -5.36
N GLN A 64 -3.09 -8.34 -6.26
CA GLN A 64 -3.08 -8.53 -7.71
C GLN A 64 -2.68 -7.23 -8.42
N PRO A 65 -2.09 -7.29 -9.63
CA PRO A 65 -1.74 -6.11 -10.40
C PRO A 65 -2.98 -5.51 -11.08
N PHE A 66 -2.87 -4.25 -11.47
CA PHE A 66 -3.88 -3.56 -12.29
C PHE A 66 -3.37 -3.41 -13.73
N PRO A 67 -3.88 -4.21 -14.69
CA PRO A 67 -3.41 -4.17 -16.09
C PRO A 67 -3.86 -2.89 -16.80
N ASN A 68 -3.19 -2.55 -17.92
CA ASN A 68 -3.51 -1.43 -18.83
C ASN A 68 -3.10 -0.01 -18.38
N ARG A 69 -2.15 0.11 -17.43
CA ARG A 69 -1.62 1.42 -16.96
C ARG A 69 -0.27 1.82 -17.53
N GLY A 70 0.38 0.99 -18.36
CA GLY A 70 1.76 1.21 -18.82
C GLY A 70 2.81 1.20 -17.69
N GLN A 71 2.40 0.86 -16.46
CA GLN A 71 3.27 0.78 -15.30
C GLN A 71 3.92 -0.60 -15.22
N ASN A 72 5.21 -0.63 -14.89
CA ASN A 72 5.92 -1.87 -14.60
C ASN A 72 5.45 -2.39 -13.23
N TRP A 73 5.00 -3.65 -13.21
CA TRP A 73 4.63 -4.35 -12.00
C TRP A 73 5.74 -5.32 -11.61
N THR A 74 6.08 -5.32 -10.33
CA THR A 74 7.07 -6.23 -9.73
C THR A 74 6.41 -7.10 -8.68
N VAL A 75 6.86 -8.35 -8.55
CA VAL A 75 6.36 -9.29 -7.55
C VAL A 75 7.34 -9.34 -6.37
N HIS A 76 6.80 -9.27 -5.15
CA HIS A 76 7.54 -9.32 -3.88
C HIS A 76 6.92 -10.38 -2.99
N HIS A 77 7.76 -11.15 -2.28
CA HIS A 77 7.28 -12.14 -1.31
C HIS A 77 7.47 -11.57 0.09
N ILE A 78 6.36 -11.18 0.73
CA ILE A 78 6.34 -10.53 2.04
C ILE A 78 5.35 -11.32 2.90
N MET A 79 5.77 -11.68 4.12
CA MET A 79 4.97 -12.50 5.04
C MET A 79 4.45 -13.81 4.42
N GLY A 80 5.28 -14.46 3.58
CA GLY A 80 4.92 -15.73 2.92
C GLY A 80 3.86 -15.61 1.82
N ARG A 81 3.45 -14.39 1.44
CA ARG A 81 2.49 -14.13 0.36
C ARG A 81 3.15 -13.37 -0.79
N ALA A 82 2.75 -13.67 -2.01
CA ALA A 82 3.13 -12.90 -3.19
C ALA A 82 2.30 -11.62 -3.27
N TRP A 83 2.98 -10.50 -3.51
CA TRP A 83 2.38 -9.18 -3.66
C TRP A 83 2.89 -8.48 -4.90
N HIS A 84 2.05 -7.63 -5.47
CA HIS A 84 2.34 -6.87 -6.68
C HIS A 84 2.51 -5.39 -6.34
N ALA A 85 3.62 -4.79 -6.75
CA ALA A 85 3.87 -3.37 -6.59
C ALA A 85 4.17 -2.72 -7.94
N MET A 86 3.52 -1.59 -8.16
CA MET A 86 3.79 -0.69 -9.28
C MET A 86 5.07 0.11 -9.06
N SER A 87 5.80 0.39 -10.13
CA SER A 87 6.93 1.33 -10.10
C SER A 87 6.43 2.78 -9.97
N PHE A 88 6.20 3.23 -8.74
CA PHE A 88 5.86 4.61 -8.42
C PHE A 88 6.65 5.08 -7.19
N ASN A 89 7.33 6.20 -7.33
CA ASN A 89 8.30 6.72 -6.36
C ASN A 89 8.00 8.20 -6.04
N ASN A 90 8.87 8.82 -5.24
CA ASN A 90 8.77 10.23 -4.81
C ASN A 90 7.58 10.52 -3.89
N VAL A 91 7.12 9.53 -3.13
CA VAL A 91 6.16 9.71 -2.03
C VAL A 91 6.97 9.78 -0.72
N PRO A 92 7.12 10.95 -0.09
CA PRO A 92 7.95 11.11 1.11
C PRO A 92 7.41 10.29 2.28
N SER A 93 8.31 9.64 3.03
CA SER A 93 7.97 8.92 4.27
C SER A 93 7.65 9.85 5.45
N SER A 94 7.84 11.16 5.29
CA SER A 94 7.44 12.18 6.27
C SER A 94 5.94 12.50 6.25
N LEU A 95 5.22 12.07 5.21
CA LEU A 95 3.76 12.20 5.13
C LEU A 95 3.07 11.24 6.10
N SER A 96 1.82 11.55 6.48
CA SER A 96 1.00 10.61 7.22
C SER A 96 0.73 9.35 6.38
N TRP A 97 0.50 8.21 7.02
CA TRP A 97 0.24 6.96 6.30
C TRP A 97 -1.02 7.04 5.43
N THR A 98 -1.99 7.88 5.83
CA THR A 98 -3.18 8.16 5.02
C THR A 98 -2.83 8.91 3.74
N GLU A 99 -1.95 9.91 3.80
CA GLU A 99 -1.47 10.65 2.62
C GLU A 99 -0.61 9.77 1.72
N ILE A 100 0.27 8.95 2.30
CA ILE A 100 1.08 7.98 1.55
C ILE A 100 0.15 7.03 0.78
N LEU A 101 -0.84 6.44 1.48
CA LEU A 101 -1.83 5.55 0.85
C LEU A 101 -2.60 6.27 -0.27
N ALA A 102 -3.05 7.51 -0.05
CA ALA A 102 -3.78 8.28 -1.05
C ALA A 102 -2.94 8.56 -2.31
N ASN A 103 -1.63 8.85 -2.15
CA ASN A 103 -0.72 9.05 -3.27
C ASN A 103 -0.60 7.80 -4.15
N HIS A 104 -0.36 6.63 -3.53
CA HIS A 104 -0.26 5.36 -4.26
C HIS A 104 -1.58 4.97 -4.93
N LEU A 105 -2.71 5.04 -4.20
CA LEU A 105 -4.03 4.73 -4.75
C LEU A 105 -4.43 5.69 -5.89
N GLY A 106 -3.98 6.94 -5.85
CA GLY A 106 -4.20 7.92 -6.92
C GLY A 106 -3.69 7.46 -8.29
N GLN A 107 -2.64 6.64 -8.31
CA GLN A 107 -2.06 6.12 -9.54
C GLN A 107 -2.83 4.94 -10.14
N LEU A 108 -3.73 4.33 -9.36
CA LEU A 108 -4.55 3.18 -9.75
C LEU A 108 -5.93 3.57 -10.31
N LYS A 109 -6.35 4.84 -10.15
CA LYS A 109 -7.66 5.35 -10.60
C LYS A 109 -7.72 5.58 -12.08
#